data_AF-D2W0U7-F1
#
_entry.id   AF-D2W0U7-F1
#
_cell.length_a   1.000
_cell.length_b   1.000
_cell.length_c   1.000
_cell.angle_alpha   90.00
_cell.angle_beta   90.00
_cell.angle_gamma   90.00
#
_symmetry.space_group_name_H-M   'P 1'
#
loop_
_entity.id
_entity.type
_entity.pdbx_description
1 polymer ?
#
loop_
_entity_poly.entity_id
_entity_poly.type
_entity_poly.pdbx_seq_one_letter_code
_entity_poly.pdbx_strand_id
1 'polypeptide(L)'
;MERTIIILDDSLGSEALKERYLDERFEWKCDRCLLNSLDFSNVYYSMDEFLRLIDNLKDNRFFSEIILKAVSYVPYVVSKCSPNMMKPYYVRELISRNVSCYNFLELPYYSNDRECLLKIIANTNYCQILGQASEELQNDKAFIMEAIEWNYKCYYYLKERMRKDRDIALLVVSKEGYMLEDSDIKHCFSADKEVVKAAVMSSHSAIMFASSKLKEDREFFKNDILPFDPSLFRYAHLQLRSDITYISELIVNFPQCIQYAISNIQGDIEYVLELIKINPLVVLYANWKELSTEYAIKKITQHDLPDSVISSIYEELDDDYALDSFVMRSIQRDPKTLQLFHLHKGCLQVVSHAVQIDGLTLEYAERRIRMEKDIVRKACKQNPNSFKFADPTLRQDLEFVSELIEKVHPTIVFHASLLPKIQRDVIKKTLLNNPKLLKEVNW
;
A
#
# COMPACT_ATOMS: atom_id res chain seq x y z
N MET A 1 7.61 -50.77 -62.12
CA MET A 1 7.67 -51.15 -60.69
C MET A 1 7.13 -49.98 -59.91
N GLU A 2 5.95 -50.19 -59.34
CA GLU A 2 5.07 -49.16 -58.79
C GLU A 2 5.70 -48.52 -57.55
N ARG A 3 5.78 -47.19 -57.57
CA ARG A 3 6.18 -46.37 -56.42
C ARG A 3 4.96 -46.27 -55.50
N THR A 4 4.94 -47.07 -54.45
CA THR A 4 3.86 -47.06 -53.46
C THR A 4 3.95 -45.79 -52.62
N ILE A 5 2.98 -44.89 -52.82
CA ILE A 5 2.79 -43.65 -52.04
C ILE A 5 2.05 -44.02 -50.76
N ILE A 6 2.59 -43.71 -49.58
CA ILE A 6 1.91 -43.93 -48.31
C ILE A 6 1.05 -42.71 -47.98
N ILE A 7 -0.26 -42.93 -47.95
CA ILE A 7 -1.27 -42.00 -47.45
C ILE A 7 -1.30 -42.17 -45.92
N LEU A 8 -1.08 -41.09 -45.17
CA LEU A 8 -1.38 -40.99 -43.75
C LEU A 8 -2.89 -40.77 -43.65
N ASP A 9 -3.61 -41.88 -43.49
CA ASP A 9 -5.04 -41.91 -43.22
C ASP A 9 -5.21 -42.00 -41.69
N ASP A 10 -5.99 -41.08 -41.11
CA ASP A 10 -6.29 -40.96 -39.67
C ASP A 10 -6.96 -42.21 -39.06
N SER A 11 -7.32 -43.19 -39.90
CA SER A 11 -7.91 -44.47 -39.47
C SER A 11 -6.89 -45.54 -39.05
N LEU A 12 -5.60 -45.37 -39.31
CA LEU A 12 -4.57 -46.34 -38.94
C LEU A 12 -4.02 -46.02 -37.54
N GLY A 13 -4.56 -46.70 -36.54
CA GLY A 13 -4.07 -46.66 -35.16
C GLY A 13 -2.55 -46.88 -35.05
N SER A 14 -1.96 -46.34 -33.98
CA SER A 14 -0.52 -46.19 -33.73
C SER A 14 0.36 -47.43 -33.96
N GLU A 15 -0.19 -48.64 -34.01
CA GLU A 15 0.54 -49.88 -34.28
C GLU A 15 0.77 -50.16 -35.78
N ALA A 16 -0.13 -49.76 -36.68
CA ALA A 16 0.06 -49.98 -38.12
C ALA A 16 1.10 -49.00 -38.73
N LEU A 17 1.31 -47.86 -38.08
CA LEU A 17 2.42 -46.94 -38.36
C LEU A 17 3.77 -47.57 -37.96
N LYS A 18 3.84 -48.34 -36.86
CA LYS A 18 5.10 -48.96 -36.39
C LYS A 18 5.70 -49.96 -37.39
N GLU A 19 4.89 -50.78 -38.07
CA GLU A 19 5.39 -51.78 -39.01
C GLU A 19 5.90 -51.19 -40.33
N ARG A 20 5.39 -50.03 -40.76
CA ARG A 20 5.80 -49.37 -42.03
C ARG A 20 6.92 -48.35 -41.88
N TYR A 21 7.21 -47.89 -40.66
CA TYR A 21 8.28 -46.93 -40.35
C TYR A 21 9.69 -47.51 -40.46
N LEU A 22 9.85 -48.84 -40.42
CA LEU A 22 11.13 -49.54 -40.28
C LEU A 22 11.67 -50.17 -41.58
N ASP A 23 10.96 -50.06 -42.72
CA ASP A 23 11.42 -50.65 -43.99
C ASP A 23 12.17 -49.60 -44.83
N GLU A 24 13.49 -49.75 -44.93
CA GLU A 24 14.44 -48.86 -45.63
C GLU A 24 14.21 -48.71 -47.15
N ARG A 25 13.12 -49.28 -47.69
CA ARG A 25 12.85 -49.40 -49.14
C ARG A 25 11.83 -48.39 -49.70
N PHE A 26 11.29 -47.47 -48.90
CA PHE A 26 10.22 -46.55 -49.33
C PHE A 26 10.69 -45.10 -49.60
N GLU A 27 10.36 -44.55 -50.79
CA GLU A 27 10.46 -43.11 -51.08
C GLU A 27 9.32 -42.35 -50.37
N TRP A 28 9.64 -41.59 -49.32
CA TRP A 28 8.66 -40.79 -48.58
C TRP A 28 8.22 -39.54 -49.38
N LYS A 29 7.08 -39.62 -50.08
CA LYS A 29 6.47 -38.47 -50.78
C LYS A 29 5.31 -37.87 -49.99
N CYS A 30 5.61 -36.83 -49.21
CA CYS A 30 4.60 -35.92 -48.68
C CYS A 30 4.08 -35.02 -49.82
N ASP A 31 2.78 -35.10 -50.10
CA ASP A 31 2.05 -34.18 -50.99
C ASP A 31 1.24 -33.15 -50.17
N ARG A 32 0.79 -32.07 -50.78
CA ARG A 32 0.15 -30.93 -50.09
C ARG A 32 -1.09 -31.32 -49.25
N CYS A 33 -1.81 -32.36 -49.67
CA CYS A 33 -2.92 -32.92 -48.89
C CYS A 33 -2.45 -33.59 -47.60
N LEU A 34 -1.35 -34.35 -47.67
CA LEU A 34 -0.72 -35.01 -46.52
C LEU A 34 -0.09 -34.00 -45.56
N LEU A 35 0.54 -32.96 -46.10
CA LEU A 35 1.09 -31.88 -45.30
C LEU A 35 0.01 -31.25 -44.41
N ASN A 36 -1.20 -31.07 -44.95
CA ASN A 36 -2.32 -30.50 -44.20
C ASN A 36 -2.85 -31.41 -43.09
N SER A 37 -2.81 -32.74 -43.27
CA SER A 37 -3.22 -33.73 -42.27
C SER A 37 -2.15 -34.10 -41.25
N LEU A 38 -0.87 -33.72 -41.47
CA LEU A 38 0.19 -33.91 -40.46
C LEU A 38 -0.13 -33.14 -39.18
N ASP A 39 -0.44 -33.89 -38.11
CA ASP A 39 -0.58 -33.41 -36.75
C ASP A 39 0.54 -33.97 -35.86
N PHE A 40 1.34 -33.08 -35.29
CA PHE A 40 2.44 -33.41 -34.37
C PHE A 40 2.04 -33.20 -32.90
N SER A 41 0.75 -33.00 -32.60
CA SER A 41 0.24 -32.83 -31.23
C SER A 41 0.29 -34.11 -30.40
N ASN A 42 0.15 -35.27 -31.04
CA ASN A 42 0.10 -36.60 -30.40
C ASN A 42 1.37 -37.43 -30.66
N VAL A 43 2.54 -36.80 -30.67
CA VAL A 43 3.82 -37.52 -30.84
C VAL A 43 4.07 -38.38 -29.59
N TYR A 44 3.49 -39.58 -29.55
CA TYR A 44 3.77 -40.68 -28.60
C TYR A 44 5.08 -41.42 -28.95
N TYR A 45 5.99 -40.75 -29.64
CA TYR A 45 7.27 -41.28 -30.08
C TYR A 45 8.37 -40.88 -29.10
N SER A 46 9.41 -41.70 -28.98
CA SER A 46 10.67 -41.21 -28.41
C SER A 46 11.18 -40.06 -29.27
N MET A 47 11.82 -39.05 -28.66
CA MET A 47 12.41 -37.91 -29.39
C MET A 47 13.31 -38.37 -30.57
N ASP A 48 13.99 -39.51 -30.42
CA ASP A 48 14.86 -40.08 -31.45
C ASP A 48 14.08 -40.60 -32.68
N GLU A 49 12.93 -41.24 -32.49
CA GLU A 49 12.09 -41.73 -33.59
C GLU A 49 11.50 -40.56 -34.39
N PHE A 50 11.08 -39.50 -33.70
CA PHE A 50 10.61 -38.27 -34.34
C PHE A 50 11.70 -37.63 -35.22
N LEU A 51 12.93 -37.52 -34.70
CA LEU A 51 14.03 -36.94 -35.46
C LEU A 51 14.46 -37.79 -36.66
N ARG A 52 14.39 -39.13 -36.56
CA ARG A 52 14.63 -40.04 -37.69
C ARG A 52 13.59 -39.86 -38.80
N LEU A 53 12.32 -39.68 -38.44
CA LEU A 53 11.27 -39.36 -39.41
C LEU A 53 11.58 -38.06 -40.14
N ILE A 54 11.98 -37.02 -39.42
CA ILE A 54 12.36 -35.74 -40.02
C ILE A 54 13.57 -35.92 -40.95
N ASP A 55 14.56 -36.73 -40.58
CA ASP A 55 15.72 -37.03 -41.43
C ASP A 55 15.30 -37.72 -42.75
N ASN A 56 14.36 -38.65 -42.72
CA ASN A 56 13.85 -39.34 -43.91
C ASN A 56 13.08 -38.42 -44.88
N LEU A 57 12.63 -37.26 -44.39
CA LEU A 57 11.85 -36.28 -45.17
C LEU A 57 12.70 -35.16 -45.77
N LYS A 58 14.02 -35.15 -45.57
CA LYS A 58 14.93 -34.06 -45.98
C LYS A 58 14.87 -33.71 -47.46
N ASP A 59 14.73 -34.70 -48.33
CA ASP A 59 14.67 -34.51 -49.79
C ASP A 59 13.26 -34.15 -50.30
N ASN A 60 12.29 -33.98 -49.41
CA ASN A 60 10.93 -33.63 -49.79
C ASN A 60 10.82 -32.15 -50.22
N ARG A 61 10.11 -31.89 -51.32
CA ARG A 61 9.88 -30.52 -51.83
C ARG A 61 9.18 -29.57 -50.84
N PHE A 62 8.43 -30.10 -49.86
CA PHE A 62 7.74 -29.34 -48.82
C PHE A 62 8.47 -29.36 -47.47
N PHE A 63 9.74 -29.78 -47.42
CA PHE A 63 10.47 -29.96 -46.17
C PHE A 63 10.48 -28.71 -45.28
N SER A 64 10.58 -27.50 -45.86
CA SER A 64 10.46 -26.25 -45.10
C SER A 64 9.11 -26.09 -44.40
N GLU A 65 8.00 -26.43 -45.07
CA GLU A 65 6.67 -26.34 -44.47
C GLU A 65 6.45 -27.41 -43.39
N ILE A 66 7.03 -28.60 -43.59
CA ILE A 66 7.04 -29.69 -42.59
C ILE A 66 7.76 -29.23 -41.33
N ILE A 67 8.95 -28.63 -41.46
CA ILE A 67 9.70 -28.09 -40.33
C ILE A 67 8.91 -26.97 -39.62
N LEU A 68 8.29 -26.04 -40.36
CA LEU A 68 7.44 -24.99 -39.76
C LEU A 68 6.26 -25.56 -38.97
N LYS A 69 5.70 -26.71 -39.36
CA LYS A 69 4.68 -27.39 -38.56
C LYS A 69 5.29 -28.11 -37.35
N ALA A 70 6.39 -28.81 -37.55
CA ALA A 70 7.07 -29.57 -36.51
C ALA A 70 7.61 -28.68 -35.37
N VAL A 71 8.13 -27.49 -35.69
CA VAL A 71 8.75 -26.59 -34.71
C VAL A 71 7.76 -26.11 -33.65
N SER A 72 6.47 -26.02 -33.98
CA SER A 72 5.41 -25.68 -33.03
C SER A 72 5.34 -26.64 -31.84
N TYR A 73 5.80 -27.87 -32.01
CA TYR A 73 5.77 -28.92 -30.99
C TYR A 73 7.16 -29.28 -30.49
N VAL A 74 8.14 -29.38 -31.40
CA VAL A 74 9.51 -29.81 -31.10
C VAL A 74 10.50 -28.75 -31.59
N PRO A 75 10.95 -27.82 -30.74
CA PRO A 75 11.82 -26.71 -31.16
C PRO A 75 13.18 -27.19 -31.70
N TYR A 76 13.70 -28.32 -31.21
CA TYR A 76 14.99 -28.89 -31.65
C TYR A 76 15.03 -29.33 -33.12
N VAL A 77 13.86 -29.46 -33.77
CA VAL A 77 13.77 -29.88 -35.18
C VAL A 77 14.50 -28.92 -36.13
N VAL A 78 14.71 -27.66 -35.74
CA VAL A 78 15.46 -26.68 -36.54
C VAL A 78 16.92 -27.09 -36.76
N SER A 79 17.50 -27.93 -35.91
CA SER A 79 18.85 -28.51 -36.10
C SER A 79 18.98 -29.34 -37.38
N LYS A 80 17.85 -29.76 -37.98
CA LYS A 80 17.81 -30.53 -39.23
C LYS A 80 17.77 -29.66 -40.48
N CYS A 81 17.60 -28.35 -40.35
CA CYS A 81 17.58 -27.43 -41.48
C CYS A 81 18.98 -27.24 -42.07
N SER A 82 19.05 -27.16 -43.40
CA SER A 82 20.30 -26.77 -44.08
C SER A 82 20.50 -25.25 -44.02
N PRO A 83 21.75 -24.74 -44.08
CA PRO A 83 22.03 -23.30 -44.09
C PRO A 83 21.26 -22.53 -45.18
N ASN A 84 21.04 -23.15 -46.35
CA ASN A 84 20.28 -22.55 -47.46
C ASN A 84 18.80 -22.29 -47.13
N MET A 85 18.23 -23.02 -46.16
CA MET A 85 16.86 -22.82 -45.68
C MET A 85 16.76 -21.64 -44.71
N MET A 86 17.84 -21.31 -44.00
CA MET A 86 17.87 -20.31 -42.93
C MET A 86 17.92 -18.86 -43.44
N LYS A 87 17.02 -18.53 -44.37
CA LYS A 87 16.82 -17.17 -44.85
C LYS A 87 16.09 -16.34 -43.77
N PRO A 88 16.29 -15.01 -43.70
CA PRO A 88 15.70 -14.17 -42.65
C PRO A 88 14.18 -14.34 -42.45
N TYR A 89 13.41 -14.38 -43.55
CA TYR A 89 11.95 -14.56 -43.48
C TYR A 89 11.56 -15.92 -42.86
N TYR A 90 12.34 -16.96 -43.13
CA TYR A 90 12.07 -18.31 -42.65
C TYR A 90 12.41 -18.42 -41.16
N VAL A 91 13.51 -17.80 -40.74
CA VAL A 91 13.90 -17.70 -39.32
C VAL A 91 12.85 -16.95 -38.50
N ARG A 92 12.30 -15.84 -39.03
CA ARG A 92 11.18 -15.12 -38.40
C ARG A 92 9.96 -16.01 -38.19
N GLU A 93 9.58 -16.76 -39.22
CA GLU A 93 8.43 -17.66 -39.16
C GLU A 93 8.67 -18.78 -38.13
N LEU A 94 9.87 -19.39 -38.11
CA LEU A 94 10.24 -20.39 -37.09
C LEU A 94 10.09 -19.86 -35.66
N ILE A 95 10.68 -18.70 -35.37
CA ILE A 95 10.63 -18.08 -34.05
C ILE A 95 9.19 -17.67 -33.69
N SER A 96 8.41 -17.20 -34.67
CA SER A 96 7.01 -16.83 -34.44
C SER A 96 6.13 -18.01 -34.02
N ARG A 97 6.46 -19.22 -34.50
CA ARG A 97 5.70 -20.44 -34.20
C ARG A 97 6.12 -21.08 -32.90
N ASN A 98 7.41 -21.03 -32.57
CA ASN A 98 7.91 -21.49 -31.29
C ASN A 98 9.20 -20.76 -30.95
N VAL A 99 9.10 -19.80 -30.02
CA VAL A 99 10.24 -18.95 -29.65
C VAL A 99 11.43 -19.80 -29.20
N SER A 100 11.20 -20.86 -28.41
CA SER A 100 12.25 -21.74 -27.86
C SER A 100 13.18 -22.38 -28.90
N CYS A 101 12.84 -22.35 -30.19
CA CYS A 101 13.72 -22.84 -31.25
C CYS A 101 15.02 -22.02 -31.38
N TYR A 102 15.06 -20.77 -30.89
CA TYR A 102 16.29 -19.96 -30.94
C TYR A 102 17.49 -20.63 -30.25
N ASN A 103 17.25 -21.46 -29.22
CA ASN A 103 18.29 -22.23 -28.51
C ASN A 103 19.07 -23.19 -29.41
N PHE A 104 18.49 -23.55 -30.56
CA PHE A 104 19.02 -24.53 -31.50
C PHE A 104 19.40 -23.91 -32.84
N LEU A 105 19.27 -22.58 -32.96
CA LEU A 105 19.70 -21.81 -34.13
C LEU A 105 21.08 -21.21 -33.85
N GLU A 106 22.00 -21.36 -34.81
CA GLU A 106 23.33 -20.77 -34.73
C GLU A 106 23.27 -19.23 -34.87
N LEU A 107 24.11 -18.51 -34.13
CA LEU A 107 24.43 -17.12 -34.47
C LEU A 107 25.20 -17.15 -35.82
N PRO A 108 24.81 -16.38 -36.86
CA PRO A 108 24.16 -15.07 -36.79
C PRO A 108 22.69 -15.00 -37.26
N TYR A 109 21.99 -16.12 -37.48
CA TYR A 109 20.73 -16.18 -38.25
C TYR A 109 19.63 -15.19 -37.83
N TYR A 110 19.58 -14.78 -36.56
CA TYR A 110 18.61 -13.82 -36.01
C TYR A 110 19.27 -12.60 -35.32
N SER A 111 20.60 -12.53 -35.27
CA SER A 111 21.35 -11.49 -34.52
C SER A 111 21.20 -10.07 -35.08
N ASN A 112 20.90 -9.93 -36.38
CA ASN A 112 20.64 -8.65 -37.04
C ASN A 112 19.14 -8.34 -37.17
N ASP A 113 18.26 -9.21 -36.64
CA ASP A 113 16.82 -9.09 -36.83
C ASP A 113 16.12 -8.59 -35.58
N ARG A 114 15.78 -7.29 -35.60
CA ARG A 114 15.06 -6.60 -34.52
C ARG A 114 13.80 -7.36 -34.08
N GLU A 115 13.00 -7.84 -35.02
CA GLU A 115 11.70 -8.46 -34.73
C GLU A 115 11.88 -9.81 -34.03
N CYS A 116 12.83 -10.61 -34.49
CA CYS A 116 13.18 -11.88 -33.85
C CYS A 116 13.69 -11.66 -32.42
N LEU A 117 14.62 -10.71 -32.23
CA LEU A 117 15.21 -10.43 -30.93
C LEU A 117 14.16 -9.94 -29.93
N LEU A 118 13.28 -9.03 -30.32
CA LEU A 118 12.18 -8.56 -29.46
C LEU A 118 11.20 -9.68 -29.12
N LYS A 119 10.84 -10.54 -30.09
CA LYS A 119 10.00 -11.72 -29.82
C LYS A 119 10.64 -12.66 -28.81
N ILE A 120 11.95 -12.89 -28.90
CA ILE A 120 12.67 -13.72 -27.93
C ILE A 120 12.67 -13.07 -26.55
N ILE A 121 12.96 -11.77 -26.44
CA ILE A 121 12.97 -11.04 -25.16
C ILE A 121 11.57 -11.01 -24.53
N ALA A 122 10.52 -10.80 -25.33
CA ALA A 122 9.15 -10.69 -24.84
C ALA A 122 8.59 -12.02 -24.29
N ASN A 123 9.02 -13.16 -24.83
CA ASN A 123 8.48 -14.47 -24.49
C ASN A 123 9.42 -15.32 -23.61
N THR A 124 10.60 -14.79 -23.25
CA THR A 124 11.61 -15.52 -22.49
C THR A 124 12.32 -14.62 -21.48
N ASN A 125 13.04 -15.22 -20.53
CA ASN A 125 13.90 -14.47 -19.61
C ASN A 125 15.34 -14.27 -20.15
N TYR A 126 15.58 -14.50 -21.44
CA TYR A 126 16.91 -14.53 -22.04
C TYR A 126 17.39 -13.15 -22.51
N CYS A 127 17.62 -12.22 -21.58
CA CYS A 127 18.08 -10.86 -21.89
C CYS A 127 19.51 -10.79 -22.44
N GLN A 128 20.32 -11.82 -22.22
CA GLN A 128 21.70 -11.94 -22.72
C GLN A 128 21.80 -11.82 -24.25
N ILE A 129 20.70 -12.17 -24.95
CA ILE A 129 20.61 -12.09 -26.40
C ILE A 129 20.88 -10.68 -26.94
N LEU A 130 20.62 -9.64 -26.14
CA LEU A 130 20.88 -8.26 -26.52
C LEU A 130 22.37 -7.99 -26.74
N GLY A 131 23.23 -8.61 -25.93
CA GLY A 131 24.69 -8.54 -26.09
C GLY A 131 25.21 -9.31 -27.31
N GLN A 132 24.38 -10.17 -27.90
CA GLN A 132 24.67 -10.94 -29.12
C GLN A 132 24.07 -10.28 -30.38
N ALA A 133 23.29 -9.21 -30.23
CA ALA A 133 22.72 -8.49 -31.36
C ALA A 133 23.82 -7.83 -32.21
N SER A 134 23.47 -7.44 -33.43
CA SER A 134 24.37 -6.70 -34.32
C SER A 134 24.89 -5.41 -33.68
N GLU A 135 26.06 -4.94 -34.11
CA GLU A 135 26.57 -3.66 -33.63
C GLU A 135 25.64 -2.49 -33.94
N GLU A 136 24.93 -2.53 -35.07
CA GLU A 136 23.92 -1.52 -35.44
C GLU A 136 22.75 -1.52 -34.44
N LEU A 137 22.21 -2.69 -34.08
CA LEU A 137 21.11 -2.82 -33.14
C LEU A 137 21.53 -2.51 -31.70
N GLN A 138 22.73 -2.94 -31.28
CA GLN A 138 23.28 -2.56 -29.97
C GLN A 138 23.51 -1.04 -29.82
N ASN A 139 23.48 -0.29 -30.92
CA ASN A 139 23.56 1.16 -30.94
C ASN A 139 22.22 1.84 -31.30
N ASP A 140 21.15 1.09 -31.56
CA ASP A 140 19.81 1.63 -31.84
C ASP A 140 19.04 1.83 -30.52
N LYS A 141 18.96 3.09 -30.08
CA LYS A 141 18.24 3.48 -28.87
C LYS A 141 16.76 3.08 -28.90
N ALA A 142 16.09 3.15 -30.05
CA ALA A 142 14.66 2.81 -30.13
C ALA A 142 14.44 1.31 -29.91
N PHE A 143 15.30 0.46 -30.49
CA PHE A 143 15.29 -0.97 -30.23
C PHE A 143 15.60 -1.30 -28.76
N ILE A 144 16.61 -0.66 -28.17
CA ILE A 144 16.99 -0.87 -26.77
C ILE A 144 15.85 -0.50 -25.82
N MET A 145 15.23 0.66 -26.02
CA MET A 145 14.10 1.10 -25.19
C MET A 145 12.95 0.09 -25.27
N GLU A 146 12.61 -0.40 -26.47
CA GLU A 146 11.58 -1.43 -26.65
C GLU A 146 11.95 -2.77 -25.99
N ALA A 147 13.22 -3.18 -26.03
CA ALA A 147 13.69 -4.38 -25.34
C ALA A 147 13.58 -4.25 -23.80
N ILE A 148 13.89 -3.07 -23.26
CA ILE A 148 13.77 -2.77 -21.82
C ILE A 148 12.32 -2.71 -21.37
N GLU A 149 11.42 -2.19 -22.20
CA GLU A 149 9.98 -2.19 -21.95
C GLU A 149 9.45 -3.60 -21.68
N TRP A 150 9.93 -4.59 -22.44
CA TRP A 150 9.62 -6.00 -22.22
C TRP A 150 10.31 -6.57 -20.98
N ASN A 151 11.61 -6.29 -20.82
CA ASN A 151 12.36 -6.79 -19.68
C ASN A 151 13.50 -5.84 -19.31
N TYR A 152 13.36 -5.15 -18.17
CA TYR A 152 14.35 -4.17 -17.72
C TYR A 152 15.76 -4.77 -17.52
N LYS A 153 15.87 -6.08 -17.27
CA LYS A 153 17.17 -6.77 -17.10
C LYS A 153 18.01 -6.77 -18.38
N CYS A 154 17.43 -6.44 -19.52
CA CYS A 154 18.16 -6.12 -20.76
C CYS A 154 19.23 -5.06 -20.55
N TYR A 155 19.03 -4.13 -19.61
CA TYR A 155 19.99 -3.09 -19.25
C TYR A 155 21.40 -3.61 -18.96
N TYR A 156 21.53 -4.76 -18.28
CA TYR A 156 22.84 -5.32 -17.90
C TYR A 156 23.71 -5.73 -19.10
N TYR A 157 23.09 -5.96 -20.26
CA TYR A 157 23.76 -6.41 -21.49
C TYR A 157 24.03 -5.28 -22.48
N LEU A 158 23.70 -4.04 -22.12
CA LEU A 158 24.00 -2.87 -22.93
C LEU A 158 25.49 -2.52 -22.92
N LYS A 159 25.96 -1.94 -24.03
CA LYS A 159 27.25 -1.27 -24.08
C LYS A 159 27.27 -0.08 -23.10
N GLU A 160 28.44 0.21 -22.54
CA GLU A 160 28.63 1.27 -21.53
C GLU A 160 28.01 2.62 -21.94
N ARG A 161 28.19 3.02 -23.21
CA ARG A 161 27.60 4.25 -23.75
C ARG A 161 26.08 4.31 -23.59
N MET A 162 25.38 3.20 -23.79
CA MET A 162 23.92 3.13 -23.68
C MET A 162 23.45 3.03 -22.24
N ARG A 163 24.22 2.40 -21.35
CA ARG A 163 23.91 2.40 -19.90
C ARG A 163 23.95 3.79 -19.27
N LYS A 164 24.78 4.67 -19.83
CA LYS A 164 24.91 6.07 -19.43
C LYS A 164 23.94 7.02 -20.16
N ASP A 165 22.96 6.49 -20.90
CA ASP A 165 21.90 7.31 -21.50
C ASP A 165 20.79 7.59 -20.48
N ARG A 166 20.40 8.86 -20.38
CA ARG A 166 19.43 9.34 -19.38
C ARG A 166 18.03 8.76 -19.58
N ASP A 167 17.57 8.63 -20.81
CA ASP A 167 16.20 8.17 -21.08
C ASP A 167 16.09 6.66 -20.85
N ILE A 168 17.16 5.92 -21.18
CA ILE A 168 17.29 4.50 -20.81
C ILE A 168 17.26 4.35 -19.29
N ALA A 169 18.05 5.13 -18.55
CA ALA A 169 18.06 5.08 -17.09
C ALA A 169 16.68 5.41 -16.50
N LEU A 170 16.00 6.46 -16.99
CA LEU A 170 14.66 6.84 -16.56
C LEU A 170 13.65 5.71 -16.77
N LEU A 171 13.65 5.08 -17.95
CA LEU A 171 12.78 3.95 -18.24
C LEU A 171 13.07 2.78 -17.29
N VAL A 172 14.35 2.41 -17.14
CA VAL A 172 14.76 1.28 -16.30
C VAL A 172 14.33 1.47 -14.84
N VAL A 173 14.59 2.64 -14.24
CA VAL A 173 14.19 2.88 -12.84
C VAL A 173 12.69 3.02 -12.66
N SER A 174 11.94 3.40 -13.70
CA SER A 174 10.47 3.41 -13.64
C SER A 174 9.87 2.00 -13.58
N LYS A 175 10.55 1.01 -14.18
CA LYS A 175 10.15 -0.41 -14.13
C LYS A 175 10.60 -1.08 -12.84
N GLU A 176 11.78 -0.75 -12.35
CA GLU A 176 12.36 -1.30 -11.13
C GLU A 176 13.14 -0.21 -10.38
N GLY A 177 12.53 0.39 -9.37
CA GLY A 177 13.12 1.53 -8.66
C GLY A 177 14.48 1.23 -7.99
N TYR A 178 14.74 -0.02 -7.62
CA TYR A 178 16.04 -0.42 -7.06
C TYR A 178 17.19 -0.38 -8.08
N MET A 179 16.91 -0.23 -9.38
CA MET A 179 17.94 0.00 -10.39
C MET A 179 18.75 1.28 -10.15
N LEU A 180 18.24 2.22 -9.33
CA LEU A 180 19.02 3.39 -8.91
C LEU A 180 20.26 3.03 -8.07
N GLU A 181 20.37 1.81 -7.54
CA GLU A 181 21.57 1.30 -6.87
C GLU A 181 22.69 0.93 -7.87
N ASP A 182 22.34 0.59 -9.11
CA ASP A 182 23.29 0.19 -10.15
C ASP A 182 24.41 1.23 -10.29
N SER A 183 25.65 0.77 -10.42
CA SER A 183 26.81 1.65 -10.40
C SER A 183 26.79 2.72 -11.50
N ASP A 184 26.35 2.35 -12.71
CA ASP A 184 26.34 3.28 -13.84
C ASP A 184 25.21 4.30 -13.68
N ILE A 185 24.00 3.84 -13.29
CA ILE A 185 22.84 4.73 -13.04
C ILE A 185 23.11 5.65 -11.86
N LYS A 186 23.55 5.11 -10.73
CA LYS A 186 23.81 5.86 -9.51
C LYS A 186 24.86 6.95 -9.73
N HIS A 187 25.97 6.61 -10.39
CA HIS A 187 27.04 7.58 -10.66
C HIS A 187 26.57 8.72 -11.57
N CYS A 188 25.77 8.41 -12.60
CA CYS A 188 25.37 9.40 -13.60
C CYS A 188 24.11 10.19 -13.22
N PHE A 189 23.17 9.59 -12.50
CA PHE A 189 21.80 10.08 -12.38
C PHE A 189 21.23 10.15 -10.96
N SER A 190 21.99 9.80 -9.92
CA SER A 190 21.52 9.96 -8.53
C SER A 190 21.25 11.41 -8.11
N ALA A 191 21.68 12.40 -8.90
CA ALA A 191 21.39 13.82 -8.70
C ALA A 191 20.28 14.35 -9.64
N ASP A 192 19.75 13.52 -10.53
CA ASP A 192 18.68 13.91 -11.44
C ASP A 192 17.32 13.73 -10.76
N LYS A 193 16.61 14.84 -10.53
CA LYS A 193 15.33 14.85 -9.80
C LYS A 193 14.29 13.93 -10.43
N GLU A 194 14.18 13.92 -11.76
CA GLU A 194 13.15 13.15 -12.46
C GLU A 194 13.47 11.65 -12.42
N VAL A 195 14.74 11.26 -12.61
CA VAL A 195 15.16 9.85 -12.52
C VAL A 195 14.95 9.33 -11.10
N VAL A 196 15.37 10.09 -10.09
CA VAL A 196 15.19 9.69 -8.68
C VAL A 196 13.71 9.62 -8.32
N LYS A 197 12.88 10.60 -8.74
CA LYS A 197 11.44 10.60 -8.51
C LYS A 197 10.77 9.38 -9.15
N ALA A 198 11.08 9.06 -10.40
CA ALA A 198 10.56 7.87 -11.08
C ALA A 198 10.96 6.58 -10.34
N ALA A 199 12.21 6.50 -9.87
CA ALA A 199 12.67 5.37 -9.07
C ALA A 199 11.90 5.21 -7.75
N VAL A 200 11.64 6.32 -7.05
CA VAL A 200 10.87 6.35 -5.79
C VAL A 200 9.41 5.96 -6.02
N MET A 201 8.80 6.42 -7.11
CA MET A 201 7.43 6.06 -7.47
C MET A 201 7.28 4.57 -7.79
N SER A 202 8.32 3.95 -8.36
CA SER A 202 8.38 2.49 -8.58
C SER A 202 8.61 1.74 -7.27
N SER A 203 9.63 2.16 -6.50
CA SER A 203 10.01 1.56 -5.21
C SER A 203 10.41 2.66 -4.22
N HIS A 204 9.53 2.97 -3.27
CA HIS A 204 9.69 4.08 -2.30
C HIS A 204 11.07 4.14 -1.61
N SER A 205 11.66 2.99 -1.29
CA SER A 205 12.97 2.91 -0.64
C SER A 205 14.15 3.33 -1.54
N ALA A 206 13.97 3.45 -2.85
CA ALA A 206 15.01 3.83 -3.81
C ALA A 206 15.63 5.21 -3.53
N ILE A 207 14.91 6.10 -2.83
CA ILE A 207 15.43 7.41 -2.38
C ILE A 207 16.74 7.28 -1.59
N MET A 208 16.99 6.12 -0.96
CA MET A 208 18.25 5.86 -0.25
C MET A 208 19.48 5.91 -1.17
N PHE A 209 19.32 5.72 -2.48
CA PHE A 209 20.38 5.79 -3.48
C PHE A 209 20.54 7.17 -4.12
N ALA A 210 19.64 8.12 -3.83
CA ALA A 210 19.77 9.50 -4.27
C ALA A 210 21.06 10.14 -3.72
N SER A 211 21.60 11.08 -4.49
CA SER A 211 22.77 11.87 -4.13
C SER A 211 22.53 12.66 -2.84
N SER A 212 23.60 12.94 -2.09
CA SER A 212 23.52 13.79 -0.89
C SER A 212 22.89 15.15 -1.20
N LYS A 213 23.25 15.75 -2.34
CA LYS A 213 22.72 17.03 -2.80
C LYS A 213 21.18 17.03 -2.93
N LEU A 214 20.59 15.96 -3.48
CA LEU A 214 19.13 15.84 -3.53
C LEU A 214 18.51 15.55 -2.16
N LYS A 215 19.22 14.83 -1.29
CA LYS A 215 18.79 14.60 0.09
C LYS A 215 18.78 15.87 0.95
N GLU A 216 19.54 16.88 0.54
CA GLU A 216 19.57 18.22 1.14
C GLU A 216 18.56 19.20 0.50
N ASP A 217 17.90 18.80 -0.59
CA ASP A 217 16.98 19.67 -1.33
C ASP A 217 15.60 19.71 -0.66
N ARG A 218 15.30 20.85 -0.02
CA ARG A 218 14.01 21.09 0.66
C ARG A 218 12.83 21.01 -0.29
N GLU A 219 12.92 21.64 -1.47
CA GLU A 219 11.81 21.70 -2.41
C GLU A 219 11.50 20.32 -2.99
N PHE A 220 12.55 19.56 -3.30
CA PHE A 220 12.40 18.19 -3.77
C PHE A 220 11.67 17.32 -2.75
N PHE A 221 12.05 17.37 -1.46
CA PHE A 221 11.33 16.62 -0.44
C PHE A 221 9.88 17.11 -0.31
N LYS A 222 9.68 18.41 -0.12
CA LYS A 222 8.35 18.98 0.15
C LYS A 222 7.35 18.76 -0.99
N ASN A 223 7.79 18.94 -2.24
CA ASN A 223 6.90 18.98 -3.40
C ASN A 223 6.87 17.66 -4.19
N ASP A 224 7.96 16.90 -4.21
CA ASP A 224 8.09 15.72 -5.06
C ASP A 224 8.12 14.38 -4.33
N ILE A 225 8.45 14.35 -3.03
CA ILE A 225 8.62 13.08 -2.29
C ILE A 225 7.55 12.91 -1.23
N LEU A 226 7.42 13.87 -0.32
CA LEU A 226 6.52 13.78 0.84
C LEU A 226 5.03 13.75 0.51
N PRO A 227 4.54 14.37 -0.60
CA PRO A 227 3.13 14.21 -0.98
C PRO A 227 2.72 12.77 -1.29
N PHE A 228 3.67 11.90 -1.65
CA PHE A 228 3.41 10.49 -1.91
C PHE A 228 3.50 9.67 -0.62
N ASP A 229 4.58 9.84 0.14
CA ASP A 229 4.80 9.15 1.41
C ASP A 229 5.65 10.02 2.36
N PRO A 230 5.03 10.62 3.39
CA PRO A 230 5.73 11.41 4.41
C PRO A 230 6.82 10.63 5.17
N SER A 231 6.72 9.29 5.23
CA SER A 231 7.70 8.45 5.93
C SER A 231 9.10 8.49 5.28
N LEU A 232 9.15 8.88 4.01
CA LEU A 232 10.40 9.04 3.27
C LEU A 232 11.27 10.18 3.79
N PHE A 233 10.74 11.07 4.64
CA PHE A 233 11.54 12.08 5.33
C PHE A 233 12.70 11.47 6.14
N ARG A 234 12.60 10.19 6.54
CA ARG A 234 13.69 9.44 7.19
C ARG A 234 15.00 9.41 6.38
N TYR A 235 14.90 9.54 5.06
CA TYR A 235 16.03 9.53 4.13
C TYR A 235 16.56 10.92 3.78
N ALA A 236 15.89 11.99 4.21
CA ALA A 236 16.39 13.34 4.08
C ALA A 236 17.73 13.48 4.81
N HIS A 237 18.59 14.36 4.31
CA HIS A 237 19.87 14.63 4.93
C HIS A 237 19.69 15.16 6.36
N LEU A 238 20.66 14.90 7.23
CA LEU A 238 20.61 15.29 8.64
C LEU A 238 20.30 16.77 8.81
N GLN A 239 20.85 17.62 7.92
CA GLN A 239 20.62 19.06 7.91
C GLN A 239 19.14 19.44 7.78
N LEU A 240 18.36 18.73 6.95
CA LEU A 240 16.92 18.97 6.83
C LEU A 240 16.16 18.42 8.04
N ARG A 241 16.57 17.24 8.52
CA ARG A 241 15.97 16.58 9.70
C ARG A 241 16.28 17.30 11.01
N SER A 242 17.25 18.23 11.00
CA SER A 242 17.63 19.13 12.09
C SER A 242 17.07 20.53 11.97
N ASP A 243 16.38 20.83 10.87
CA ASP A 243 15.93 22.18 10.58
C ASP A 243 14.55 22.43 11.14
N ILE A 244 14.52 23.09 12.31
CA ILE A 244 13.31 23.45 13.03
C ILE A 244 12.34 24.25 12.14
N THR A 245 12.85 25.19 11.35
CA THR A 245 12.01 26.05 10.51
C THR A 245 11.34 25.25 9.40
N TYR A 246 12.10 24.38 8.74
CA TYR A 246 11.61 23.54 7.67
C TYR A 246 10.67 22.45 8.19
N ILE A 247 10.98 21.83 9.33
CA ILE A 247 10.08 20.87 9.98
C ILE A 247 8.76 21.54 10.31
N SER A 248 8.77 22.72 10.96
CA SER A 248 7.54 23.47 11.28
C SER A 248 6.68 23.74 10.04
N GLU A 249 7.32 24.06 8.91
CA GLU A 249 6.65 24.23 7.62
C GLU A 249 6.03 22.94 7.07
N LEU A 250 6.75 21.81 7.16
CA LEU A 250 6.26 20.50 6.70
C LEU A 250 5.07 20.00 7.52
N ILE A 251 5.11 20.19 8.85
CA ILE A 251 4.12 19.69 9.79
C ILE A 251 2.69 20.18 9.50
N VAL A 252 2.55 21.34 8.84
CA VAL A 252 1.26 21.85 8.37
C VAL A 252 0.52 20.78 7.54
N ASN A 253 1.22 20.08 6.65
CA ASN A 253 0.61 19.08 5.75
C ASN A 253 1.05 17.64 6.06
N PHE A 254 2.20 17.46 6.69
CA PHE A 254 2.88 16.17 6.87
C PHE A 254 3.31 15.94 8.33
N PRO A 255 2.37 15.81 9.28
CA PRO A 255 2.66 15.70 10.71
C PRO A 255 3.57 14.50 11.06
N GLN A 256 3.57 13.45 10.24
CA GLN A 256 4.42 12.26 10.39
C GLN A 256 5.92 12.59 10.36
N CYS A 257 6.31 13.69 9.71
CA CYS A 257 7.72 14.04 9.54
C CYS A 257 8.45 14.25 10.88
N ILE A 258 7.71 14.59 11.96
CA ILE A 258 8.30 14.74 13.30
C ILE A 258 8.95 13.44 13.79
N GLN A 259 8.41 12.27 13.42
CA GLN A 259 8.96 10.96 13.78
C GLN A 259 10.36 10.71 13.19
N TYR A 260 10.74 11.51 12.20
CA TYR A 260 12.05 11.43 11.56
C TYR A 260 12.90 12.67 11.80
N ALA A 261 12.46 13.65 12.59
CA ALA A 261 13.35 14.68 13.10
C ALA A 261 14.49 14.04 13.92
N ILE A 262 15.59 14.76 14.10
CA ILE A 262 16.68 14.29 14.98
C ILE A 262 16.25 14.26 16.45
N SER A 263 16.85 13.38 17.25
CA SER A 263 16.36 13.06 18.60
C SER A 263 16.32 14.27 19.55
N ASN A 264 17.26 15.21 19.45
CA ASN A 264 17.22 16.45 20.24
C ASN A 264 15.98 17.32 19.94
N ILE A 265 15.42 17.24 18.72
CA ILE A 265 14.17 17.94 18.35
C ILE A 265 12.96 17.13 18.81
N GLN A 266 13.02 15.79 18.69
CA GLN A 266 11.93 14.90 19.13
C GLN A 266 11.74 14.89 20.65
N GLY A 267 12.85 14.99 21.39
CA GLY A 267 12.86 15.10 22.85
C GLY A 267 12.74 16.53 23.38
N ASP A 268 12.62 17.54 22.51
CA ASP A 268 12.30 18.92 22.91
C ASP A 268 10.78 19.09 23.00
N ILE A 269 10.27 18.90 24.22
CA ILE A 269 8.85 19.04 24.50
C ILE A 269 8.30 20.44 24.26
N GLU A 270 9.08 21.48 24.55
CA GLU A 270 8.62 22.85 24.30
C GLU A 270 8.38 23.04 22.80
N TYR A 271 9.30 22.55 21.97
CA TYR A 271 9.15 22.62 20.52
C TYR A 271 8.01 21.72 19.99
N VAL A 272 7.89 20.48 20.48
CA VAL A 272 6.79 19.58 20.08
C VAL A 272 5.43 20.20 20.41
N LEU A 273 5.29 20.90 21.54
CA LEU A 273 4.06 21.62 21.89
C LEU A 273 3.76 22.77 20.93
N GLU A 274 4.77 23.52 20.47
CA GLU A 274 4.57 24.53 19.43
C GLU A 274 4.10 23.88 18.11
N LEU A 275 4.64 22.72 17.74
CA LEU A 275 4.20 21.98 16.56
C LEU A 275 2.75 21.45 16.68
N ILE A 276 2.33 21.03 17.87
CA ILE A 276 0.94 20.61 18.14
C ILE A 276 -0.03 21.77 17.91
N LYS A 277 0.38 23.02 18.19
CA LYS A 277 -0.44 24.20 17.87
C LYS A 277 -0.56 24.43 16.36
N ILE A 278 0.44 24.03 15.58
CA ILE A 278 0.42 24.12 14.11
C ILE A 278 -0.44 23.00 13.53
N ASN A 279 -0.13 21.75 13.88
CA ASN A 279 -0.88 20.58 13.48
C ASN A 279 -1.03 19.64 14.68
N PRO A 280 -2.24 19.55 15.24
CA PRO A 280 -2.47 18.72 16.41
C PRO A 280 -2.22 17.20 16.22
N LEU A 281 -2.20 16.70 14.97
CA LEU A 281 -1.86 15.30 14.69
C LEU A 281 -0.40 14.94 14.99
N VAL A 282 0.46 15.93 15.21
CA VAL A 282 1.84 15.74 15.68
C VAL A 282 1.91 14.86 16.92
N VAL A 283 0.87 14.90 17.77
CA VAL A 283 0.84 14.08 18.98
C VAL A 283 0.96 12.59 18.69
N LEU A 284 0.48 12.12 17.54
CA LEU A 284 0.54 10.70 17.18
C LEU A 284 1.95 10.24 16.80
N TYR A 285 2.82 11.17 16.43
CA TYR A 285 4.12 10.87 15.82
C TYR A 285 5.30 11.33 16.69
N ALA A 286 5.05 12.11 17.73
CA ALA A 286 6.05 12.56 18.68
C ALA A 286 6.60 11.39 19.51
N ASN A 287 7.90 11.45 19.85
CA ASN A 287 8.56 10.40 20.63
C ASN A 287 8.32 10.61 22.14
N TRP A 288 7.17 10.14 22.62
CA TRP A 288 6.77 10.27 24.03
C TRP A 288 7.58 9.42 25.01
N LYS A 289 8.49 8.55 24.56
CA LYS A 289 9.31 7.73 25.46
C LYS A 289 10.48 8.51 26.08
N GLU A 290 10.96 9.54 25.40
CA GLU A 290 12.08 10.38 25.87
C GLU A 290 11.61 11.54 26.77
N LEU A 291 10.31 11.86 26.70
CA LEU A 291 9.64 12.86 27.54
C LEU A 291 8.91 12.12 28.65
N SER A 292 9.12 12.43 29.92
CA SER A 292 8.35 11.74 30.97
C SER A 292 6.84 11.87 30.70
N THR A 293 6.14 10.74 30.56
CA THR A 293 4.75 10.69 30.10
C THR A 293 3.85 11.62 30.91
N GLU A 294 4.10 11.72 32.22
CA GLU A 294 3.34 12.59 33.11
C GLU A 294 3.53 14.09 32.80
N TYR A 295 4.76 14.54 32.50
CA TYR A 295 5.06 15.93 32.18
C TYR A 295 4.52 16.32 30.81
N ALA A 296 4.66 15.42 29.83
CA ALA A 296 4.07 15.53 28.51
C ALA A 296 2.55 15.73 28.60
N ILE A 297 1.84 14.82 29.27
CA ILE A 297 0.39 14.92 29.45
C ILE A 297 0.01 16.22 30.14
N LYS A 298 0.73 16.62 31.19
CA LYS A 298 0.46 17.85 31.92
C LYS A 298 0.56 19.07 31.01
N LYS A 299 1.58 19.11 30.15
CA LYS A 299 1.78 20.21 29.21
C LYS A 299 0.76 20.20 28.07
N ILE A 300 0.49 19.04 27.48
CA ILE A 300 -0.52 18.88 26.41
C ILE A 300 -1.88 19.39 26.89
N THR A 301 -2.32 18.94 28.07
CA THR A 301 -3.63 19.32 28.65
C THR A 301 -3.68 20.77 29.15
N GLN A 302 -2.55 21.47 29.27
CA GLN A 302 -2.49 22.92 29.51
C GLN A 302 -2.81 23.77 28.27
N HIS A 303 -2.84 23.20 27.07
CA HIS A 303 -3.23 23.89 25.85
C HIS A 303 -4.67 23.60 25.43
N ASP A 304 -5.31 24.54 24.72
CA ASP A 304 -6.63 24.29 24.11
C ASP A 304 -6.42 23.40 22.91
N LEU A 305 -6.82 22.14 23.03
CA LEU A 305 -6.74 21.14 21.98
C LEU A 305 -8.13 20.91 21.39
N PRO A 306 -8.25 20.76 20.07
CA PRO A 306 -9.52 20.36 19.45
C PRO A 306 -9.99 18.99 19.94
N ASP A 307 -11.30 18.78 20.04
CA ASP A 307 -11.91 17.50 20.43
C ASP A 307 -11.39 16.30 19.61
N SER A 308 -11.17 16.49 18.30
CA SER A 308 -10.63 15.45 17.42
C SER A 308 -9.27 14.93 17.90
N VAL A 309 -8.47 15.81 18.49
CA VAL A 309 -7.09 15.53 18.91
C VAL A 309 -7.11 14.89 20.27
N ILE A 310 -7.92 15.41 21.17
CA ILE A 310 -8.17 14.78 22.47
C ILE A 310 -8.64 13.33 22.26
N SER A 311 -9.51 13.09 21.27
CA SER A 311 -9.97 11.74 20.89
C SER A 311 -8.84 10.86 20.35
N SER A 312 -8.01 11.36 19.42
CA SER A 312 -6.89 10.58 18.87
C SER A 312 -5.85 10.24 19.94
N ILE A 313 -5.52 11.18 20.83
CA ILE A 313 -4.61 10.92 21.96
C ILE A 313 -5.19 9.84 22.86
N TYR A 314 -6.49 9.91 23.13
CA TYR A 314 -7.20 8.95 23.97
C TYR A 314 -7.22 7.53 23.38
N GLU A 315 -7.28 7.39 22.04
CA GLU A 315 -7.28 6.09 21.36
C GLU A 315 -5.90 5.45 21.27
N GLU A 316 -4.83 6.26 21.21
CA GLU A 316 -3.47 5.80 20.91
C GLU A 316 -2.58 5.68 22.17
N LEU A 317 -3.06 6.15 23.33
CA LEU A 317 -2.36 6.00 24.62
C LEU A 317 -2.56 4.59 25.20
N ASP A 318 -1.57 3.72 25.02
CA ASP A 318 -1.58 2.33 25.53
C ASP A 318 -1.24 2.21 27.04
N ASP A 319 -0.70 3.25 27.67
CA ASP A 319 -0.33 3.22 29.09
C ASP A 319 -1.53 3.64 29.97
N ASP A 320 -2.10 2.70 30.72
CA ASP A 320 -3.30 2.90 31.55
C ASP A 320 -3.17 4.09 32.53
N TYR A 321 -2.00 4.26 33.16
CA TYR A 321 -1.79 5.33 34.14
C TYR A 321 -1.73 6.70 33.46
N ALA A 322 -1.02 6.78 32.33
CA ALA A 322 -0.94 7.95 31.48
C ALA A 322 -2.32 8.32 30.93
N LEU A 323 -3.10 7.33 30.48
CA LEU A 323 -4.44 7.51 29.96
C LEU A 323 -5.37 8.11 31.02
N ASP A 324 -5.40 7.55 32.23
CA ASP A 324 -6.20 8.07 33.35
C ASP A 324 -5.80 9.51 33.69
N SER A 325 -4.49 9.79 33.75
CA SER A 325 -3.96 11.14 34.02
C SER A 325 -4.37 12.15 32.94
N PHE A 326 -4.33 11.74 31.67
CA PHE A 326 -4.75 12.55 30.53
C PHE A 326 -6.25 12.83 30.56
N VAL A 327 -7.08 11.81 30.79
CA VAL A 327 -8.54 11.93 30.91
C VAL A 327 -8.91 12.89 32.03
N MET A 328 -8.35 12.69 33.22
CA MET A 328 -8.65 13.53 34.39
C MET A 328 -8.26 14.99 34.18
N ARG A 329 -7.10 15.25 33.59
CA ARG A 329 -6.63 16.62 33.30
C ARG A 329 -7.45 17.29 32.17
N SER A 330 -7.86 16.52 31.16
CA SER A 330 -8.73 17.02 30.08
C SER A 330 -10.09 17.45 30.64
N ILE A 331 -10.72 16.61 31.47
CA ILE A 331 -11.99 16.93 32.15
C ILE A 331 -11.82 18.12 33.10
N GLN A 332 -10.68 18.21 33.78
CA GLN A 332 -10.40 19.32 34.69
C GLN A 332 -10.39 20.68 33.97
N ARG A 333 -9.96 20.69 32.70
CA ARG A 333 -9.93 21.87 31.84
C ARG A 333 -11.28 22.16 31.21
N ASP A 334 -11.84 21.17 30.50
CA ASP A 334 -13.17 21.22 29.91
C ASP A 334 -13.95 19.95 30.27
N PRO A 335 -14.90 20.02 31.22
CA PRO A 335 -15.68 18.86 31.64
C PRO A 335 -16.47 18.19 30.52
N LYS A 336 -16.77 18.90 29.42
CA LYS A 336 -17.50 18.34 28.29
C LYS A 336 -16.70 17.30 27.52
N THR A 337 -15.36 17.29 27.64
CA THR A 337 -14.51 16.29 26.97
C THR A 337 -14.83 14.86 27.40
N LEU A 338 -15.53 14.67 28.53
CA LEU A 338 -16.08 13.36 28.93
C LEU A 338 -16.88 12.69 27.80
N GLN A 339 -17.50 13.46 26.91
CA GLN A 339 -18.22 12.95 25.74
C GLN A 339 -17.32 12.18 24.76
N LEU A 340 -16.00 12.40 24.77
CA LEU A 340 -15.02 11.77 23.88
C LEU A 340 -14.51 10.44 24.45
N PHE A 341 -14.48 10.29 25.78
CA PHE A 341 -13.82 9.18 26.46
C PHE A 341 -14.72 7.96 26.63
N HIS A 342 -14.91 7.19 25.56
CA HIS A 342 -15.91 6.12 25.52
C HIS A 342 -15.77 5.06 26.63
N LEU A 343 -14.56 4.65 27.05
CA LEU A 343 -14.39 3.69 28.16
C LEU A 343 -14.64 4.33 29.53
N HIS A 344 -14.39 5.63 29.68
CA HIS A 344 -14.42 6.32 30.97
C HIS A 344 -15.80 6.89 31.33
N LYS A 345 -16.75 6.91 30.39
CA LYS A 345 -18.17 7.25 30.66
C LYS A 345 -18.84 6.29 31.64
N GLY A 346 -18.32 5.06 31.75
CA GLY A 346 -18.75 4.06 32.73
C GLY A 346 -17.92 4.06 34.02
N CYS A 347 -16.88 4.90 34.14
CA CYS A 347 -16.00 4.93 35.31
C CYS A 347 -16.55 5.88 36.38
N LEU A 348 -16.93 5.32 37.53
CA LEU A 348 -17.56 6.09 38.61
C LEU A 348 -16.65 7.19 39.17
N GLN A 349 -15.35 6.94 39.26
CA GLN A 349 -14.38 7.94 39.75
C GLN A 349 -14.26 9.12 38.78
N VAL A 350 -14.09 8.84 37.48
CA VAL A 350 -13.95 9.87 36.45
C VAL A 350 -15.24 10.68 36.30
N VAL A 351 -16.40 10.03 36.21
CA VAL A 351 -17.68 10.74 36.13
C VAL A 351 -17.95 11.53 37.40
N SER A 352 -17.65 10.98 38.59
CA SER A 352 -17.79 11.73 39.84
C SER A 352 -16.98 13.02 39.84
N HIS A 353 -15.76 13.00 39.29
CA HIS A 353 -14.91 14.18 39.18
C HIS A 353 -15.51 15.19 38.20
N ALA A 354 -15.93 14.74 37.02
CA ALA A 354 -16.55 15.58 36.00
C ALA A 354 -17.79 16.33 36.51
N VAL A 355 -18.72 15.62 37.17
CA VAL A 355 -19.96 16.23 37.67
C VAL A 355 -19.75 17.17 38.86
N GLN A 356 -18.62 17.03 39.57
CA GLN A 356 -18.24 17.97 40.63
C GLN A 356 -17.72 19.30 40.07
N ILE A 357 -17.19 19.29 38.82
CA ILE A 357 -16.75 20.51 38.13
C ILE A 357 -17.92 21.15 37.38
N ASP A 358 -18.64 20.37 36.57
CA ASP A 358 -19.87 20.78 35.87
C ASP A 358 -20.91 19.66 35.94
N GLY A 359 -21.95 19.85 36.75
CA GLY A 359 -23.01 18.87 36.97
C GLY A 359 -23.77 18.50 35.71
N LEU A 360 -23.79 19.35 34.67
CA LEU A 360 -24.47 19.03 33.40
C LEU A 360 -23.77 17.90 32.63
N THR A 361 -22.48 17.63 32.91
CA THR A 361 -21.73 16.51 32.31
C THR A 361 -22.31 15.14 32.62
N LEU A 362 -23.24 15.05 33.59
CA LEU A 362 -24.03 13.84 33.83
C LEU A 362 -24.72 13.35 32.56
N GLU A 363 -25.02 14.23 31.58
CA GLU A 363 -25.54 13.86 30.26
C GLU A 363 -24.70 12.81 29.53
N TYR A 364 -23.37 12.93 29.61
CA TYR A 364 -22.44 12.08 28.86
C TYR A 364 -22.17 10.75 29.55
N ALA A 365 -22.54 10.61 30.82
CA ALA A 365 -22.32 9.40 31.59
C ALA A 365 -23.15 8.22 31.06
N GLU A 366 -22.59 7.02 31.17
CA GLU A 366 -23.34 5.81 30.84
C GLU A 366 -24.59 5.68 31.70
N ARG A 367 -25.62 5.03 31.15
CA ARG A 367 -26.91 4.86 31.84
C ARG A 367 -26.77 4.28 33.24
N ARG A 368 -25.87 3.30 33.42
CA ARG A 368 -25.59 2.69 34.74
C ARG A 368 -25.15 3.74 35.76
N ILE A 369 -24.24 4.64 35.39
CA ILE A 369 -23.77 5.72 36.27
C ILE A 369 -24.88 6.75 36.54
N ARG A 370 -25.75 7.00 35.57
CA ARG A 370 -26.93 7.88 35.74
C ARG A 370 -28.01 7.32 36.67
N MET A 371 -27.91 6.04 37.05
CA MET A 371 -28.74 5.40 38.08
C MET A 371 -28.10 5.45 39.48
N GLU A 372 -26.84 5.87 39.60
CA GLU A 372 -26.15 5.95 40.89
C GLU A 372 -26.61 7.18 41.65
N LYS A 373 -27.41 6.98 42.70
CA LYS A 373 -27.99 8.05 43.52
C LYS A 373 -26.91 9.02 44.04
N ASP A 374 -25.75 8.53 44.42
CA ASP A 374 -24.67 9.36 44.96
C ASP A 374 -24.05 10.28 43.91
N ILE A 375 -23.86 9.81 42.68
CA ILE A 375 -23.36 10.63 41.57
C ILE A 375 -24.40 11.67 41.17
N VAL A 376 -25.67 11.27 41.07
CA VAL A 376 -26.77 12.19 40.76
C VAL A 376 -26.91 13.26 41.86
N ARG A 377 -26.77 12.90 43.14
CA ARG A 377 -26.70 13.87 44.25
C ARG A 377 -25.56 14.86 44.08
N LYS A 378 -24.34 14.39 43.75
CA LYS A 378 -23.19 15.27 43.53
C LYS A 378 -23.43 16.22 42.35
N ALA A 379 -23.92 15.71 41.23
CA ALA A 379 -24.24 16.52 40.05
C ALA A 379 -25.30 17.59 40.35
N CYS A 380 -26.38 17.22 41.06
CA CYS A 380 -27.45 18.15 41.42
C CYS A 380 -26.98 19.21 42.41
N LYS A 381 -26.10 18.85 43.36
CA LYS A 381 -25.50 19.80 44.29
C LYS A 381 -24.64 20.84 43.59
N GLN A 382 -23.97 20.47 42.51
CA GLN A 382 -23.19 21.40 41.69
C GLN A 382 -24.14 22.24 40.81
N ASN A 383 -25.06 21.59 40.08
CA ASN A 383 -26.06 22.25 39.24
C ASN A 383 -27.39 21.48 39.28
N PRO A 384 -28.46 22.04 39.88
CA PRO A 384 -29.76 21.38 39.99
C PRO A 384 -30.41 20.97 38.66
N ASN A 385 -30.08 21.67 37.56
CA ASN A 385 -30.60 21.33 36.23
C ASN A 385 -29.99 20.04 35.67
N SER A 386 -28.91 19.52 36.26
CA SER A 386 -28.35 18.21 35.89
C SER A 386 -29.32 17.06 36.12
N PHE A 387 -30.30 17.21 37.03
CA PHE A 387 -31.26 16.15 37.33
C PHE A 387 -32.05 15.69 36.09
N LYS A 388 -32.22 16.55 35.08
CA LYS A 388 -32.87 16.18 33.81
C LYS A 388 -32.19 15.02 33.09
N PHE A 389 -30.90 14.82 33.34
CA PHE A 389 -30.10 13.76 32.75
C PHE A 389 -30.09 12.47 33.57
N ALA A 390 -30.53 12.50 34.83
CA ALA A 390 -30.62 11.30 35.67
C ALA A 390 -31.50 10.23 35.00
N ASP A 391 -31.21 8.95 35.30
CA ASP A 391 -32.00 7.85 34.74
C ASP A 391 -33.49 8.02 35.09
N PRO A 392 -34.41 7.72 34.15
CA PRO A 392 -35.84 7.87 34.39
C PRO A 392 -36.34 7.21 35.67
N THR A 393 -35.75 6.09 36.09
CA THR A 393 -36.11 5.40 37.35
C THR A 393 -35.91 6.29 38.57
N LEU A 394 -34.79 7.02 38.65
CA LEU A 394 -34.53 7.98 39.71
C LEU A 394 -35.39 9.23 39.61
N ARG A 395 -35.72 9.67 38.39
CA ARG A 395 -36.63 10.82 38.18
C ARG A 395 -38.07 10.53 38.58
N GLN A 396 -38.44 9.25 38.72
CA GLN A 396 -39.74 8.78 39.21
C GLN A 396 -39.71 8.37 40.69
N ASP A 397 -38.54 8.21 41.28
CA ASP A 397 -38.36 7.87 42.69
C ASP A 397 -38.76 9.06 43.57
N LEU A 398 -39.99 9.02 44.10
CA LEU A 398 -40.56 10.10 44.90
C LEU A 398 -39.74 10.38 46.17
N GLU A 399 -39.18 9.36 46.80
CA GLU A 399 -38.39 9.51 48.03
C GLU A 399 -37.09 10.24 47.71
N PHE A 400 -36.40 9.80 46.65
CA PHE A 400 -35.16 10.44 46.20
C PHE A 400 -35.37 11.86 45.68
N VAL A 401 -36.43 12.10 44.90
CA VAL A 401 -36.78 13.45 44.42
C VAL A 401 -37.10 14.38 45.59
N SER A 402 -37.88 13.91 46.57
CA SER A 402 -38.20 14.71 47.76
C SER A 402 -36.95 15.00 48.58
N GLU A 403 -36.06 14.02 48.74
CA GLU A 403 -34.75 14.21 49.40
C GLU A 403 -33.92 15.29 48.70
N LEU A 404 -33.81 15.24 47.37
CA LEU A 404 -33.05 16.22 46.59
C LEU A 404 -33.67 17.62 46.64
N ILE A 405 -34.99 17.73 46.62
CA ILE A 405 -35.69 19.02 46.75
C ILE A 405 -35.41 19.65 48.12
N GLU A 406 -35.48 18.85 49.18
CA GLU A 406 -35.26 19.33 50.56
C GLU A 406 -33.79 19.66 50.84
N LYS A 407 -32.85 18.85 50.33
CA LYS A 407 -31.42 18.96 50.67
C LYS A 407 -30.56 19.68 49.62
N VAL A 408 -31.05 19.85 48.39
CA VAL A 408 -30.27 20.41 47.27
C VAL A 408 -30.93 21.65 46.70
N HIS A 409 -32.01 21.52 45.93
CA HIS A 409 -32.69 22.68 45.34
C HIS A 409 -34.11 22.34 44.84
N PRO A 410 -35.10 23.24 45.02
CA PRO A 410 -36.49 23.01 44.60
C PRO A 410 -36.73 22.86 43.10
N THR A 411 -35.91 23.48 42.25
CA THR A 411 -36.06 23.39 40.77
C THR A 411 -35.92 21.98 40.22
N ILE A 412 -35.36 21.06 41.00
CA ILE A 412 -35.28 19.63 40.67
C ILE A 412 -36.66 19.05 40.34
N VAL A 413 -37.71 19.59 40.95
CA VAL A 413 -39.10 19.17 40.70
C VAL A 413 -39.53 19.33 39.24
N PHE A 414 -38.97 20.30 38.49
CA PHE A 414 -39.30 20.49 37.07
C PHE A 414 -38.71 19.41 36.17
N HIS A 415 -37.62 18.80 36.62
CA HIS A 415 -36.92 17.74 35.88
C HIS A 415 -37.36 16.34 36.32
N ALA A 416 -38.08 16.24 37.44
CA ALA A 416 -38.70 15.01 37.90
C ALA A 416 -39.79 14.54 36.93
N SER A 417 -39.86 13.23 36.71
CA SER A 417 -40.85 12.59 35.84
C SER A 417 -42.03 12.04 36.64
N LEU A 418 -42.50 12.83 37.61
CA LEU A 418 -43.61 12.47 38.49
C LEU A 418 -44.96 12.73 37.81
N LEU A 419 -46.00 12.04 38.27
CA LEU A 419 -47.37 12.33 37.83
C LEU A 419 -47.76 13.77 38.18
N PRO A 420 -48.50 14.51 37.33
CA PRO A 420 -48.80 15.92 37.54
C PRO A 420 -49.46 16.24 38.89
N LYS A 421 -50.30 15.32 39.40
CA LYS A 421 -50.91 15.47 40.74
C LYS A 421 -49.86 15.41 41.85
N ILE A 422 -48.99 14.40 41.82
CA ILE A 422 -47.92 14.19 42.79
C ILE A 422 -46.92 15.35 42.72
N GLN A 423 -46.54 15.75 41.51
CA GLN A 423 -45.63 16.88 41.30
C GLN A 423 -46.20 18.18 41.89
N ARG A 424 -47.50 18.47 41.67
CA ARG A 424 -48.19 19.61 42.31
C ARG A 424 -48.18 19.53 43.83
N ASP A 425 -48.42 18.35 44.39
CA ASP A 425 -48.44 18.16 45.85
C ASP A 425 -47.04 18.33 46.46
N VAL A 426 -46.00 17.83 45.79
CA VAL A 426 -44.60 18.07 46.16
C VAL A 426 -44.29 19.57 46.10
N ILE A 427 -44.62 20.26 45.01
CA ILE A 427 -44.42 21.72 44.88
C ILE A 427 -45.13 22.47 46.01
N LYS A 428 -46.39 22.16 46.28
CA LYS A 428 -47.15 22.79 47.37
C LYS A 428 -46.48 22.58 48.73
N LYS A 429 -46.04 21.35 49.02
CA LYS A 429 -45.34 21.03 50.28
C LYS A 429 -44.02 21.79 50.41
N THR A 430 -43.23 21.86 49.33
CA THR A 430 -41.97 22.62 49.30
C THR A 430 -42.20 24.11 49.52
N LEU A 431 -43.23 24.70 48.88
CA LEU A 431 -43.59 26.10 49.03
C LEU A 431 -44.12 26.43 50.43
N LEU A 432 -44.91 25.53 51.04
CA LEU A 432 -45.37 25.66 52.41
C LEU A 432 -44.21 25.67 53.41
N ASN A 433 -43.21 24.81 53.19
CA ASN A 433 -42.04 24.70 54.07
C ASN A 433 -41.05 25.86 53.90
N ASN A 434 -40.99 26.49 52.72
CA ASN A 434 -40.14 27.66 52.50
C ASN A 434 -40.78 28.67 51.52
N PRO A 435 -41.66 29.56 52.02
CA PRO A 435 -42.45 30.48 51.19
C PRO A 435 -41.63 31.49 50.39
N LYS A 436 -40.37 31.73 50.78
CA LYS A 436 -39.44 32.64 50.08
C LYS A 436 -39.08 32.15 48.68
N LEU A 437 -39.19 30.84 48.43
CA LEU A 437 -38.93 30.21 47.14
C LEU A 437 -39.85 30.70 46.01
N LEU A 438 -41.02 31.27 46.33
CA LEU A 438 -41.90 31.90 45.34
C LEU A 438 -41.24 33.05 44.58
N LYS A 439 -40.20 33.68 45.16
CA LYS A 439 -39.47 34.80 44.54
C LYS A 439 -38.15 34.38 43.89
N GLU A 440 -37.61 33.22 44.26
CA GLU A 440 -36.29 32.74 43.83
C GLU A 440 -36.36 31.78 42.64
N VAL A 441 -37.51 31.16 42.42
CA VAL A 441 -37.74 30.18 41.36
C VAL A 441 -38.82 30.70 40.43
N ASN A 442 -38.58 30.64 39.12
CA ASN A 442 -39.57 30.96 38.10
C ASN A 442 -40.45 29.70 37.90
N TRP A 443 -41.54 29.63 38.67
CA TRP A 443 -42.37 28.42 38.86
C TRP A 443 -43.25 28.04 37.67
#